data_AF-A0A5B8NJ85-F1
#
_entry.id   AF-A0A5B8NJ85-F1
#
_cell.length_a   1.000
_cell.length_b   1.000
_cell.length_c   1.000
_cell.angle_alpha   90.00
_cell.angle_beta   90.00
_cell.angle_gamma   90.00
#
_symmetry.space_group_name_H-M   'P 1'
#
loop_
_entity.id
_entity.type
_entity.pdbx_description
1 polymer ?
#
loop_
_entity_poly.entity_id
_entity_poly.type
_entity_poly.pdbx_seq_one_letter_code
_entity_poly.pdbx_strand_id
1 'polypeptide(L)'
;MMSDLAQELREGTKKAHTASENTAFMKCFLKGVMEKKPYAKLMADLYFVYSTLEAEIYRHRDHPVVGKIYFPELERKEKLQQDLAYFFGENWQDKIAPSPAGKVYVDRIKEVSETQPESLIAHSYVRYLGDLSGGQGLRKIARSAMDLPADQGTGLHEFDALPTPEAKKEFKAKYRQALDSIAVNQDTLDAIISEANYVFKLNRDVFHELEDDIKETIGEHTFDLLTRQNKEGSTEVAV
;
A
#
# COMPACT_ATOMS: atom_id res chain seq x y z
N MET A 1 2.63 -27.23 -13.94
CA MET A 1 3.67 -26.21 -14.24
C MET A 1 3.76 -25.30 -13.03
N MET A 2 4.96 -24.88 -12.65
CA MET A 2 5.10 -23.75 -11.72
C MET A 2 4.51 -22.52 -12.41
N SER A 3 3.71 -21.73 -11.70
CA SER A 3 3.14 -20.49 -12.27
C SER A 3 4.19 -19.38 -12.22
N ASP A 4 4.24 -18.51 -13.22
CA ASP A 4 5.07 -17.30 -13.20
C ASP A 4 4.29 -16.12 -12.57
N LEU A 5 3.42 -16.39 -11.59
CA LEU A 5 2.46 -15.43 -11.02
C LEU A 5 3.14 -14.17 -10.50
N ALA A 6 4.30 -14.28 -9.85
CA ALA A 6 5.03 -13.11 -9.37
C ALA A 6 5.53 -12.21 -10.51
N GLN A 7 5.98 -12.81 -11.62
CA GLN A 7 6.44 -12.09 -12.80
C GLN A 7 5.25 -11.47 -13.55
N GLU A 8 4.17 -12.23 -13.74
CA GLU A 8 2.94 -11.75 -14.39
C GLU A 8 2.31 -10.58 -13.63
N LEU A 9 2.26 -10.63 -12.30
CA LEU A 9 1.84 -9.49 -11.48
C LEU A 9 2.75 -8.28 -11.67
N ARG A 10 4.06 -8.49 -11.70
CA ARG A 10 5.03 -7.40 -11.89
C ARG A 10 4.84 -6.74 -13.24
N GLU A 11 4.80 -7.52 -14.33
CA GLU A 11 4.68 -7.00 -15.69
C GLU A 11 3.30 -6.39 -15.94
N GLY A 12 2.25 -7.10 -15.52
CA GLY A 12 0.85 -6.69 -15.70
C GLY A 12 0.44 -5.44 -14.93
N THR A 13 1.23 -5.00 -13.94
CA THR A 13 0.92 -3.81 -13.13
C THR A 13 1.90 -2.64 -13.27
N LYS A 14 2.95 -2.74 -14.12
CA LYS A 14 3.96 -1.67 -14.28
C LYS A 14 3.35 -0.30 -14.56
N LYS A 15 2.42 -0.22 -15.51
CA LYS A 15 1.76 1.05 -15.88
C LYS A 15 0.92 1.61 -14.74
N ALA A 16 0.24 0.76 -13.98
CA ALA A 16 -0.57 1.17 -12.83
C ALA A 16 0.31 1.66 -11.66
N HIS A 17 1.48 1.05 -11.49
CA HIS A 17 2.51 1.53 -10.56
C HIS A 17 2.99 2.93 -10.96
N THR A 18 3.39 3.13 -12.22
CA THR A 18 3.81 4.44 -12.78
C THR A 18 2.72 5.49 -12.62
N ALA A 19 1.45 5.15 -12.88
CA ALA A 19 0.33 6.06 -12.68
C ALA A 19 0.18 6.48 -11.21
N SER A 20 0.48 5.59 -10.27
CA SER A 20 0.38 5.85 -8.83
C SER A 20 1.48 6.78 -8.35
N GLU A 21 2.72 6.59 -8.81
CA GLU A 21 3.85 7.51 -8.56
C GLU A 21 3.59 8.92 -9.14
N ASN A 22 2.74 9.02 -10.16
CA ASN A 22 2.43 10.27 -10.85
C ASN A 22 1.15 10.98 -10.37
N THR A 23 0.49 10.48 -9.33
CA THR A 23 -0.58 11.24 -8.62
C THR A 23 -0.01 12.54 -8.05
N ALA A 24 -0.85 13.57 -7.90
CA ALA A 24 -0.37 14.86 -7.43
C ALA A 24 0.15 14.75 -5.98
N PHE A 25 -0.58 14.02 -5.14
CA PHE A 25 -0.15 13.65 -3.80
C PHE A 25 1.25 13.02 -3.77
N MET A 26 1.49 11.97 -4.57
CA MET A 26 2.80 11.29 -4.59
C MET A 26 3.91 12.16 -5.15
N LYS A 27 3.63 13.01 -6.15
CA LYS A 27 4.62 13.96 -6.68
C LYS A 27 5.04 14.99 -5.62
N CYS A 28 4.09 15.52 -4.86
CA CYS A 28 4.38 16.42 -3.74
C CYS A 28 5.17 15.69 -2.66
N PHE A 29 4.70 14.51 -2.25
CA PHE A 29 5.35 13.70 -1.23
C PHE A 29 6.81 13.40 -1.61
N LEU A 30 7.06 12.87 -2.81
CA LEU A 30 8.40 12.54 -3.29
C LEU A 30 9.34 13.76 -3.39
N LYS A 31 8.80 14.98 -3.44
CA LYS A 31 9.55 16.24 -3.41
C LYS A 31 9.73 16.81 -1.99
N GLY A 32 9.34 16.05 -0.96
CA GLY A 32 9.42 16.47 0.44
C GLY A 32 8.31 17.43 0.86
N VAL A 33 7.26 17.58 0.06
CA VAL A 33 6.13 18.46 0.35
C VAL A 33 5.01 17.61 0.93
N MET A 34 5.02 17.45 2.26
CA MET A 34 4.05 16.66 3.01
C MET A 34 3.88 17.21 4.42
N GLU A 35 2.63 17.34 4.85
CA GLU A 35 2.28 17.82 6.19
C GLU A 35 1.66 16.71 7.05
N LYS A 36 1.73 16.90 8.37
CA LYS A 36 1.22 15.92 9.35
C LYS A 36 -0.27 15.61 9.17
N LYS A 37 -1.10 16.60 8.85
CA LYS A 37 -2.56 16.44 8.70
C LYS A 37 -2.95 15.49 7.54
N PRO A 38 -2.58 15.76 6.27
CA PRO A 38 -2.90 14.84 5.16
C PRO A 38 -2.22 13.48 5.32
N TYR A 39 -1.00 13.43 5.90
CA TYR A 39 -0.34 12.16 6.19
C TYR A 39 -1.09 11.33 7.24
N ALA A 40 -1.55 11.95 8.33
CA ALA A 40 -2.34 11.28 9.36
C ALA A 40 -3.68 10.76 8.83
N LYS A 41 -4.35 11.52 7.95
CA LYS A 41 -5.55 11.05 7.24
C LYS A 41 -5.26 9.83 6.36
N LEU A 42 -4.13 9.82 5.64
CA LEU A 42 -3.69 8.63 4.90
C LEU A 42 -3.49 7.43 5.83
N MET A 43 -2.84 7.62 6.98
CA MET A 43 -2.66 6.53 7.96
C MET A 43 -4.00 6.00 8.48
N ALA A 44 -5.00 6.87 8.65
CA ALA A 44 -6.34 6.46 9.05
C ALA A 44 -7.03 5.58 7.99
N ASP A 45 -6.99 5.98 6.72
CA ASP A 45 -7.53 5.14 5.64
C ASP A 45 -6.81 3.80 5.53
N LEU A 46 -5.48 3.83 5.61
CA LEU A 46 -4.69 2.61 5.57
C LEU A 46 -4.99 1.70 6.76
N TYR A 47 -5.26 2.24 7.96
CA TYR A 47 -5.66 1.42 9.11
C TYR A 47 -6.91 0.59 8.82
N PHE A 48 -7.94 1.17 8.20
CA PHE A 48 -9.15 0.42 7.84
C PHE A 48 -8.89 -0.59 6.72
N VAL A 49 -8.09 -0.23 5.72
CA VAL A 49 -7.70 -1.12 4.61
C VAL A 49 -6.92 -2.33 5.13
N TYR A 50 -5.84 -2.12 5.88
CA TYR A 50 -5.03 -3.22 6.44
C TYR A 50 -5.81 -4.04 7.46
N SER A 51 -6.58 -3.41 8.36
CA SER A 51 -7.41 -4.15 9.31
C SER A 51 -8.39 -5.09 8.63
N THR A 52 -8.95 -4.68 7.48
CA THR A 52 -9.86 -5.52 6.70
C THR A 52 -9.08 -6.60 5.94
N LEU A 53 -8.01 -6.22 5.23
CA LEU A 53 -7.19 -7.16 4.46
C LEU A 53 -6.62 -8.28 5.34
N GLU A 54 -6.08 -7.95 6.50
CA GLU A 54 -5.47 -8.90 7.43
C GLU A 54 -6.52 -9.84 8.02
N ALA A 55 -7.70 -9.32 8.39
CA ALA A 55 -8.80 -10.14 8.88
C ALA A 55 -9.29 -11.13 7.81
N GLU A 56 -9.44 -10.68 6.57
CA GLU A 56 -9.90 -11.53 5.46
C GLU A 56 -8.83 -12.57 5.04
N ILE A 57 -7.55 -12.20 4.98
CA ILE A 57 -6.47 -13.18 4.74
C ILE A 57 -6.44 -14.21 5.87
N TYR A 58 -6.54 -13.80 7.14
CA TYR A 58 -6.58 -14.72 8.27
C TYR A 58 -7.79 -15.66 8.21
N ARG A 59 -8.95 -15.16 7.79
CA ARG A 59 -10.16 -15.98 7.60
C ARG A 59 -9.95 -17.04 6.52
N HIS A 60 -9.22 -16.72 5.46
CA HIS A 60 -8.88 -17.63 4.36
C HIS A 60 -7.51 -18.31 4.50
N ARG A 61 -6.91 -18.35 5.70
CA ARG A 61 -5.56 -18.92 5.90
C ARG A 61 -5.43 -20.41 5.53
N ASP A 62 -6.54 -21.16 5.58
CA ASP A 62 -6.58 -22.58 5.20
C ASP A 62 -6.99 -22.78 3.72
N HIS A 63 -7.28 -21.69 2.98
CA HIS A 63 -7.58 -21.75 1.55
C HIS A 63 -6.33 -22.17 0.75
N PRO A 64 -6.44 -23.09 -0.24
CA PRO A 64 -5.28 -23.62 -0.97
C PRO A 64 -4.44 -22.56 -1.69
N VAL A 65 -5.07 -21.43 -2.04
CA VAL A 65 -4.45 -20.29 -2.73
C VAL A 65 -4.04 -19.20 -1.73
N VAL A 66 -5.00 -18.57 -1.02
CA VAL A 66 -4.74 -17.46 -0.09
C VAL A 66 -3.85 -17.86 1.09
N GLY A 67 -3.96 -19.09 1.60
CA GLY A 67 -3.11 -19.58 2.69
C GLY A 67 -1.62 -19.57 2.35
N LYS A 68 -1.24 -19.59 1.06
CA LYS A 68 0.15 -19.53 0.61
C LYS A 68 0.80 -18.15 0.80
N ILE A 69 -0.01 -17.10 0.89
CA ILE A 69 0.45 -15.72 1.08
C ILE A 69 0.14 -15.17 2.47
N TYR A 70 -0.31 -16.02 3.41
CA TYR A 70 -0.49 -15.60 4.79
C TYR A 70 0.87 -15.51 5.50
N PHE A 71 1.32 -14.27 5.70
CA PHE A 71 2.56 -13.93 6.40
C PHE A 71 2.26 -12.96 7.55
N PRO A 72 1.96 -13.44 8.77
CA PRO A 72 1.65 -12.57 9.89
C PRO A 72 2.80 -11.59 10.23
N GLU A 73 4.04 -11.93 9.88
CA GLU A 73 5.19 -11.02 10.02
C GLU A 73 5.08 -9.72 9.19
N LEU A 74 4.10 -9.63 8.28
CA LEU A 74 3.80 -8.44 7.47
C LEU A 74 2.62 -7.62 7.98
N GLU A 75 1.88 -8.05 8.99
CA GLU A 75 0.68 -7.34 9.47
C GLU A 75 1.05 -5.91 9.90
N ARG A 76 0.27 -4.93 9.43
CA ARG A 76 0.45 -3.48 9.61
C ARG A 76 -0.54 -2.88 10.60
N LYS A 77 -1.66 -3.55 10.90
CA LYS A 77 -2.69 -3.01 11.80
C LYS A 77 -2.13 -2.46 13.10
N GLU A 78 -1.33 -3.25 13.82
CA GLU A 78 -0.75 -2.81 15.11
C GLU A 78 0.19 -1.61 14.95
N LYS A 79 1.00 -1.60 13.89
CA LYS A 79 1.89 -0.47 13.59
C LYS A 79 1.10 0.80 13.24
N LEU A 80 0.01 0.66 12.52
CA LEU A 80 -0.89 1.77 12.20
C LEU A 80 -1.62 2.29 13.44
N GLN A 81 -1.98 1.43 14.40
CA GLN A 81 -2.53 1.88 15.68
C GLN A 81 -1.53 2.75 16.45
N GLN A 82 -0.25 2.40 16.44
CA GLN A 82 0.82 3.20 17.05
C GLN A 82 0.97 4.56 16.35
N ASP A 83 0.99 4.59 15.01
CA ASP A 83 1.05 5.82 14.24
C ASP A 83 -0.18 6.71 14.49
N LEU A 84 -1.37 6.12 14.57
CA LEU A 84 -2.61 6.85 14.83
C LEU A 84 -2.67 7.41 16.25
N ALA A 85 -2.18 6.67 17.25
CA ALA A 85 -2.03 7.19 18.60
C ALA A 85 -1.07 8.39 18.64
N TYR A 86 0.02 8.37 17.86
CA TYR A 86 0.92 9.51 17.73
C TYR A 86 0.22 10.73 17.08
N PHE A 87 -0.48 10.55 15.97
CA PHE A 87 -1.07 11.67 15.22
C PHE A 87 -2.35 12.24 15.83
N PHE A 88 -3.19 11.39 16.43
CA PHE A 88 -4.52 11.76 16.92
C PHE A 88 -4.66 11.65 18.45
N GLY A 89 -3.64 11.15 19.16
CA GLY A 89 -3.68 10.90 20.61
C GLY A 89 -4.30 9.54 20.96
N GLU A 90 -4.28 9.17 22.23
CA GLU A 90 -4.76 7.86 22.73
C GLU A 90 -6.20 7.52 22.34
N ASN A 91 -7.07 8.52 22.18
CA ASN A 91 -8.45 8.37 21.74
C ASN A 91 -8.62 8.51 20.21
N TRP A 92 -7.61 8.10 19.43
CA TRP A 92 -7.62 8.19 17.96
C TRP A 92 -8.80 7.46 17.33
N GLN A 93 -9.30 6.37 17.94
CA GLN A 93 -10.41 5.57 17.44
C GLN A 93 -11.70 6.39 17.28
N ASP A 94 -11.93 7.37 18.17
CA ASP A 94 -13.10 8.25 18.13
C ASP A 94 -12.95 9.41 17.13
N LYS A 95 -11.74 9.58 16.58
CA LYS A 95 -11.36 10.73 15.74
C LYS A 95 -11.21 10.38 14.26
N ILE A 96 -11.18 9.09 13.94
CA ILE A 96 -10.97 8.64 12.56
C ILE A 96 -12.22 7.95 12.00
N ALA A 97 -12.42 8.13 10.72
CA ALA A 97 -13.35 7.38 9.90
C ALA A 97 -12.68 7.14 8.54
N PRO A 98 -13.00 6.05 7.83
CA PRO A 98 -12.54 5.91 6.46
C PRO A 98 -13.14 7.05 5.63
N SER A 99 -12.32 7.61 4.77
CA SER A 99 -12.73 8.53 3.73
C SER A 99 -13.67 7.82 2.73
N PRO A 100 -14.39 8.55 1.85
CA PRO A 100 -15.24 7.89 0.84
C PRO A 100 -14.47 6.88 -0.02
N ALA A 101 -13.26 7.22 -0.50
CA ALA A 101 -12.40 6.30 -1.25
C ALA A 101 -11.87 5.16 -0.36
N GLY A 102 -11.48 5.46 0.89
CA GLY A 102 -11.08 4.43 1.86
C GLY A 102 -12.18 3.40 2.12
N LYS A 103 -13.43 3.85 2.21
CA LYS A 103 -14.60 2.98 2.36
C LYS A 103 -14.82 2.09 1.13
N VAL A 104 -14.73 2.66 -0.08
CA VAL A 104 -14.83 1.88 -1.32
C VAL A 104 -13.76 0.78 -1.37
N TYR A 105 -12.54 1.10 -0.94
CA TYR A 105 -11.45 0.12 -0.89
C TYR A 105 -11.74 -1.00 0.13
N VAL A 106 -12.14 -0.65 1.35
CA VAL A 106 -12.54 -1.63 2.38
C VAL A 106 -13.68 -2.54 1.89
N ASP A 107 -14.70 -1.96 1.26
CA ASP A 107 -15.84 -2.70 0.74
C ASP A 107 -15.42 -3.65 -0.38
N ARG A 108 -14.47 -3.24 -1.26
CA ARG A 108 -13.92 -4.12 -2.29
C ARG A 108 -13.18 -5.32 -1.71
N ILE A 109 -12.37 -5.15 -0.66
CA ILE A 109 -11.67 -6.27 -0.01
C ILE A 109 -12.68 -7.31 0.49
N LYS A 110 -13.76 -6.85 1.14
CA LYS A 110 -14.82 -7.73 1.64
C LYS A 110 -15.55 -8.44 0.50
N GLU A 111 -15.88 -7.71 -0.56
CA GLU A 111 -16.55 -8.26 -1.75
C GLU A 111 -15.73 -9.41 -2.37
N VAL A 112 -14.45 -9.19 -2.64
CA VAL A 112 -13.61 -10.24 -3.24
C VAL A 112 -13.35 -11.38 -2.27
N SER A 113 -13.25 -11.11 -0.96
CA SER A 113 -13.10 -12.17 0.02
C SER A 113 -14.28 -13.15 0.01
N GLU A 114 -15.51 -12.65 -0.16
CA GLU A 114 -16.70 -13.51 -0.22
C GLU A 114 -16.89 -14.19 -1.58
N THR A 115 -16.56 -13.51 -2.68
CA THR A 115 -16.95 -13.94 -4.03
C THR A 115 -15.82 -14.60 -4.82
N GLN A 116 -14.56 -14.21 -4.58
CA GLN A 116 -13.37 -14.68 -5.28
C GLN A 116 -12.12 -14.48 -4.40
N PRO A 117 -11.94 -15.27 -3.33
CA PRO A 117 -10.91 -15.02 -2.32
C PRO A 117 -9.48 -15.06 -2.88
N GLU A 118 -9.22 -15.72 -4.00
CA GLU A 118 -7.92 -15.70 -4.67
C GLU A 118 -7.46 -14.28 -5.02
N SER A 119 -8.42 -13.38 -5.30
CA SER A 119 -8.15 -11.97 -5.60
C SER A 119 -7.57 -11.19 -4.42
N LEU A 120 -7.65 -11.70 -3.17
CA LEU A 120 -6.90 -11.15 -2.03
C LEU A 120 -5.38 -11.16 -2.24
N ILE A 121 -4.87 -12.03 -3.11
CA ILE A 121 -3.46 -12.02 -3.53
C ILE A 121 -3.06 -10.69 -4.12
N ALA A 122 -3.92 -10.08 -4.93
CA ALA A 122 -3.67 -8.80 -5.56
C ALA A 122 -3.49 -7.68 -4.52
N HIS A 123 -4.39 -7.64 -3.53
CA HIS A 123 -4.35 -6.67 -2.43
C HIS A 123 -3.07 -6.82 -1.59
N SER A 124 -2.77 -8.05 -1.19
CA SER A 124 -1.55 -8.40 -0.44
C SER A 124 -0.28 -8.04 -1.22
N TYR A 125 -0.23 -8.37 -2.52
CA TYR A 125 0.90 -8.07 -3.40
C TYR A 125 1.16 -6.56 -3.50
N VAL A 126 0.14 -5.78 -3.87
CA VAL A 126 0.30 -4.34 -4.11
C VAL A 126 0.69 -3.61 -2.83
N ARG A 127 0.09 -3.96 -1.70
CA ARG A 127 0.36 -3.32 -0.41
C ARG A 127 1.72 -3.75 0.17
N TYR A 128 1.89 -5.02 0.53
CA TYR A 128 3.07 -5.44 1.29
C TYR A 128 4.38 -5.35 0.50
N LEU A 129 4.41 -5.70 -0.80
CA LEU A 129 5.64 -5.53 -1.59
C LEU A 129 5.96 -4.07 -1.86
N GLY A 130 4.94 -3.20 -1.92
CA GLY A 130 5.09 -1.75 -1.95
C GLY A 130 5.77 -1.22 -0.68
N ASP A 131 5.28 -1.63 0.49
CA ASP A 131 5.81 -1.22 1.80
C ASP A 131 7.27 -1.68 2.02
N LEU A 132 7.59 -2.91 1.57
CA LEU A 132 8.94 -3.49 1.61
C LEU A 132 9.87 -2.95 0.51
N SER A 133 9.38 -2.08 -0.37
CA SER A 133 10.14 -1.52 -1.49
C SER A 133 10.11 0.02 -1.44
N GLY A 134 9.22 0.66 -2.20
CA GLY A 134 9.12 2.13 -2.26
C GLY A 134 8.76 2.76 -0.91
N GLY A 135 7.98 2.05 -0.08
CA GLY A 135 7.60 2.50 1.26
C GLY A 135 8.79 2.82 2.18
N GLN A 136 9.92 2.15 1.99
CA GLN A 136 11.14 2.43 2.76
C GLN A 136 11.75 3.81 2.40
N GLY A 137 11.62 4.24 1.14
CA GLY A 137 11.96 5.59 0.70
C GLY A 137 10.96 6.61 1.27
N LEU A 138 9.67 6.32 1.17
CA LEU A 138 8.60 7.19 1.71
C LEU A 138 8.73 7.40 3.22
N ARG A 139 9.13 6.38 3.99
CA ARG A 139 9.44 6.51 5.42
C ARG A 139 10.50 7.58 5.68
N LYS A 140 11.61 7.58 4.92
CA LYS A 140 12.69 8.56 5.09
C LYS A 140 12.21 9.97 4.77
N ILE A 141 11.44 10.10 3.69
CA ILE A 141 10.87 11.38 3.27
C ILE A 141 9.87 11.89 4.32
N ALA A 142 8.97 11.04 4.82
CA ALA A 142 8.00 11.41 5.85
C ALA A 142 8.67 11.99 7.10
N ARG A 143 9.70 11.29 7.61
CA ARG A 143 10.47 11.77 8.77
C ARG A 143 11.12 13.11 8.53
N SER A 144 11.74 13.28 7.36
CA SER A 144 12.42 14.52 7.02
C SER A 144 11.46 15.69 6.79
N ALA A 145 10.34 15.45 6.09
CA ALA A 145 9.41 16.50 5.69
C ALA A 145 8.60 17.04 6.88
N MET A 146 8.24 16.16 7.82
CA MET A 146 7.37 16.49 8.95
C MET A 146 8.11 16.57 10.29
N ASP A 147 9.44 16.49 10.30
CA ASP A 147 10.29 16.47 11.49
C ASP A 147 9.80 15.47 12.54
N LEU A 148 9.62 14.21 12.11
CA LEU A 148 9.11 13.15 12.99
C LEU A 148 10.23 12.54 13.84
N PRO A 149 9.93 12.14 15.10
CA PRO A 149 10.85 11.36 15.91
C PRO A 149 11.29 10.06 15.22
N ALA A 150 12.45 9.54 15.61
CA ALA A 150 13.02 8.35 15.01
C ALA A 150 12.17 7.07 15.19
N ASP A 151 11.32 7.05 16.20
CA ASP A 151 10.55 5.90 16.71
C ASP A 151 9.03 6.11 16.66
N GLN A 152 8.53 7.21 16.07
CA GLN A 152 7.08 7.52 16.03
C GLN A 152 6.61 7.98 14.65
N GLY A 153 5.32 7.80 14.37
CA GLY A 153 4.62 8.35 13.20
C GLY A 153 5.02 7.75 11.84
N THR A 154 5.73 6.62 11.83
CA THR A 154 6.14 5.91 10.61
C THR A 154 6.19 4.38 10.76
N GLY A 155 5.53 3.84 11.79
CA GLY A 155 5.45 2.42 12.12
C GLY A 155 4.93 1.56 10.96
N LEU A 156 4.05 2.07 10.09
CA LEU A 156 3.57 1.37 8.89
C LEU A 156 4.71 0.70 8.09
N HIS A 157 5.85 1.39 7.98
CA HIS A 157 6.99 0.94 7.18
C HIS A 157 8.07 0.22 8.00
N GLU A 158 7.80 -0.06 9.29
CA GLU A 158 8.69 -0.80 10.19
C GLU A 158 8.22 -2.23 10.35
N PHE A 159 9.11 -3.18 10.05
CA PHE A 159 8.84 -4.61 10.10
C PHE A 159 9.79 -5.23 11.12
N ASP A 160 9.27 -5.56 12.30
CA ASP A 160 10.09 -6.02 13.44
C ASP A 160 10.84 -7.31 13.11
N ALA A 161 10.18 -8.22 12.38
CA ALA A 161 10.78 -9.46 11.90
C ALA A 161 11.78 -9.26 10.74
N LEU A 162 11.77 -8.09 10.08
CA LEU A 162 12.58 -7.78 8.90
C LEU A 162 13.35 -6.46 9.09
N PRO A 163 14.23 -6.35 10.11
CA PRO A 163 14.80 -5.07 10.50
C PRO A 163 15.78 -4.50 9.45
N THR A 164 16.50 -5.36 8.74
CA THR A 164 17.56 -4.95 7.78
C THR A 164 17.06 -4.91 6.32
N PRO A 165 17.72 -4.14 5.44
CA PRO A 165 17.49 -4.20 3.99
C PRO A 165 17.65 -5.61 3.41
N GLU A 166 18.62 -6.37 3.91
CA GLU A 166 18.90 -7.75 3.50
C GLU A 166 17.75 -8.68 3.87
N ALA A 167 17.24 -8.61 5.11
CA ALA A 167 16.09 -9.40 5.56
C ALA A 167 14.84 -9.08 4.71
N LYS A 168 14.59 -7.81 4.40
CA LYS A 168 13.50 -7.41 3.50
C LYS A 168 13.71 -7.95 2.09
N LYS A 169 14.94 -7.96 1.57
CA LYS A 169 15.27 -8.50 0.24
C LYS A 169 15.01 -10.01 0.19
N GLU A 170 15.51 -10.75 1.16
CA GLU A 170 15.30 -12.20 1.30
C GLU A 170 13.81 -12.53 1.43
N PHE A 171 13.08 -11.77 2.25
CA PHE A 171 11.65 -11.95 2.41
C PHE A 171 10.89 -11.68 1.11
N LYS A 172 11.24 -10.64 0.35
CA LYS A 172 10.63 -10.41 -0.98
C LYS A 172 10.90 -11.56 -1.95
N ALA A 173 12.02 -12.27 -1.82
CA ALA A 173 12.26 -13.49 -2.60
C ALA A 173 11.36 -14.64 -2.13
N LYS A 174 11.25 -14.87 -0.81
CA LYS A 174 10.30 -15.83 -0.19
C LYS A 174 8.85 -15.58 -0.63
N TYR A 175 8.41 -14.32 -0.62
CA TYR A 175 7.06 -13.94 -1.03
C TYR A 175 6.81 -14.26 -2.51
N ARG A 176 7.76 -13.95 -3.40
CA ARG A 176 7.62 -14.30 -4.84
C ARG A 176 7.60 -15.80 -5.06
N GLN A 177 8.47 -16.56 -4.39
CA GLN A 177 8.43 -18.02 -4.44
C GLN A 177 7.10 -18.59 -3.94
N ALA A 178 6.50 -17.97 -2.92
CA ALA A 178 5.18 -18.35 -2.45
C ALA A 178 4.11 -18.12 -3.51
N LEU A 179 4.11 -16.97 -4.20
CA LEU A 179 3.22 -16.72 -5.35
C LEU A 179 3.43 -17.75 -6.46
N ASP A 180 4.67 -18.03 -6.84
CA ASP A 180 4.99 -18.93 -7.95
C ASP A 180 4.65 -20.41 -7.64
N SER A 181 4.45 -20.73 -6.35
CA SER A 181 3.98 -22.04 -5.89
C SER A 181 2.47 -22.26 -6.03
N ILE A 182 1.71 -21.21 -6.33
CA ILE A 182 0.24 -21.26 -6.43
C ILE A 182 -0.16 -21.76 -7.81
N ALA A 183 -0.78 -22.93 -7.87
CA ALA A 183 -1.34 -23.43 -9.12
C ALA A 183 -2.66 -22.72 -9.43
N VAL A 184 -2.64 -21.75 -10.36
CA VAL A 184 -3.82 -21.07 -10.91
C VAL A 184 -4.02 -21.41 -12.39
N ASN A 185 -5.27 -21.43 -12.84
CA ASN A 185 -5.58 -21.46 -14.28
C ASN A 185 -5.49 -20.03 -14.86
N GLN A 186 -5.63 -19.91 -16.19
CA GLN A 186 -5.53 -18.61 -16.86
C GLN A 186 -6.60 -17.61 -16.38
N ASP A 187 -7.85 -18.05 -16.19
CA ASP A 187 -8.94 -17.18 -15.75
C ASP A 187 -8.68 -16.58 -14.36
N THR A 188 -8.17 -17.39 -13.42
CA THR A 188 -7.78 -16.92 -12.09
C THR A 188 -6.56 -16.00 -12.14
N LEU A 189 -5.57 -16.30 -12.99
CA LEU A 189 -4.40 -15.45 -13.19
C LEU A 189 -4.84 -14.06 -13.70
N ASP A 190 -5.67 -14.02 -14.74
CA ASP A 190 -6.19 -12.78 -15.33
C ASP A 190 -7.03 -11.98 -14.31
N ALA A 191 -7.84 -12.67 -13.50
CA ALA A 191 -8.60 -12.05 -12.42
C ALA A 191 -7.69 -11.40 -11.36
N ILE A 192 -6.62 -12.09 -10.93
CA ILE A 192 -5.65 -11.55 -9.95
C ILE A 192 -4.92 -10.32 -10.53
N ILE A 193 -4.49 -10.36 -11.79
CA ILE A 193 -3.80 -9.22 -12.43
C ILE A 193 -4.75 -8.03 -12.63
N SER A 194 -5.99 -8.29 -13.05
CA SER A 194 -7.03 -7.27 -13.17
C SER A 194 -7.31 -6.62 -11.82
N GLU A 195 -7.48 -7.42 -10.78
CA GLU A 195 -7.67 -6.92 -9.41
C GLU A 195 -6.45 -6.12 -8.96
N ALA A 196 -5.22 -6.53 -9.24
CA ALA A 196 -4.03 -5.78 -8.84
C ALA A 196 -3.99 -4.38 -9.48
N ASN A 197 -4.37 -4.27 -10.76
CA ASN A 197 -4.52 -2.97 -11.41
C ASN A 197 -5.65 -2.13 -10.78
N TYR A 198 -6.75 -2.76 -10.38
CA TYR A 198 -7.83 -2.09 -9.66
C TYR A 198 -7.41 -1.64 -8.26
N VAL A 199 -6.63 -2.43 -7.54
CA VAL A 199 -6.02 -2.05 -6.25
C VAL A 199 -5.17 -0.80 -6.41
N PHE A 200 -4.33 -0.70 -7.45
CA PHE A 200 -3.60 0.54 -7.73
C PHE A 200 -4.54 1.72 -7.97
N LYS A 201 -5.68 1.53 -8.66
CA LYS A 201 -6.69 2.58 -8.79
C LYS A 201 -7.26 3.00 -7.43
N LEU A 202 -7.66 2.05 -6.59
CA LEU A 202 -8.20 2.33 -5.25
C LEU A 202 -7.20 3.12 -4.38
N ASN A 203 -5.92 2.78 -4.45
CA ASN A 203 -4.87 3.54 -3.75
C ASN A 203 -4.75 4.97 -4.30
N ARG A 204 -4.84 5.17 -5.62
CA ARG A 204 -4.83 6.51 -6.22
C ARG A 204 -6.07 7.32 -5.82
N ASP A 205 -7.23 6.69 -5.73
CA ASP A 205 -8.47 7.35 -5.31
C ASP A 205 -8.33 7.85 -3.85
N VAL A 206 -7.75 7.04 -2.95
CA VAL A 206 -7.41 7.48 -1.57
C VAL A 206 -6.43 8.65 -1.58
N PHE A 207 -5.40 8.62 -2.43
CA PHE A 207 -4.47 9.76 -2.54
C PHE A 207 -5.15 11.03 -3.06
N HIS A 208 -6.10 10.89 -3.98
CA HIS A 208 -6.80 12.03 -4.58
C HIS A 208 -7.64 12.79 -3.53
N GLU A 209 -8.24 12.09 -2.57
CA GLU A 209 -9.00 12.72 -1.48
C GLU A 209 -8.16 13.57 -0.52
N LEU A 210 -6.83 13.44 -0.59
CA LEU A 210 -5.87 14.21 0.21
C LEU A 210 -5.26 15.39 -0.55
N GLU A 211 -5.52 15.51 -1.86
CA GLU A 211 -4.86 16.54 -2.69
C GLU A 211 -5.29 17.96 -2.31
N ASP A 212 -6.53 18.16 -1.89
CA ASP A 212 -7.01 19.47 -1.46
C ASP A 212 -6.37 19.93 -0.15
N ASP A 213 -6.12 19.02 0.81
CA ASP A 213 -5.36 19.36 2.03
C ASP A 213 -3.92 19.80 1.70
N ILE A 214 -3.31 19.23 0.65
CA ILE A 214 -1.98 19.64 0.18
C ILE A 214 -2.06 21.03 -0.46
N LYS A 215 -3.05 21.29 -1.33
CA LYS A 215 -3.27 22.61 -1.95
C LYS A 215 -3.53 23.70 -0.91
N GLU A 216 -4.34 23.42 0.11
CA GLU A 216 -4.60 24.34 1.22
C GLU A 216 -3.32 24.76 1.93
N THR A 217 -2.33 23.86 2.01
CA THR A 217 -1.05 24.11 2.68
C THR A 217 -0.11 24.96 1.81
N ILE A 218 0.08 24.59 0.54
CA ILE A 218 1.17 25.15 -0.29
C ILE A 218 0.70 26.18 -1.32
N GLY A 219 -0.62 26.35 -1.46
CA GLY A 219 -1.27 27.18 -2.47
C GLY A 219 -1.32 26.54 -3.86
N GLU A 220 -2.35 26.91 -4.64
CA GLU A 220 -2.60 26.35 -5.98
C GLU A 220 -1.42 26.52 -6.94
N HIS A 221 -0.78 27.70 -6.94
CA HIS A 221 0.34 27.97 -7.83
C HIS A 221 1.52 27.01 -7.60
N THR A 222 1.90 26.79 -6.34
CA THR A 222 2.99 25.87 -5.98
C THR A 222 2.59 24.44 -6.32
N PHE A 223 1.35 24.05 -6.01
CA PHE A 223 0.81 22.73 -6.32
C PHE A 223 0.89 22.44 -7.83
N ASP A 224 0.45 23.37 -8.68
CA ASP A 224 0.51 23.22 -10.13
C ASP A 224 1.94 23.04 -10.63
N LEU A 225 2.89 23.84 -10.14
CA LEU A 225 4.29 23.72 -10.52
C LEU A 225 4.89 22.37 -10.11
N LEU A 226 4.57 21.88 -8.92
CA LEU A 226 5.10 20.62 -8.41
C LEU A 226 4.50 19.40 -9.12
N THR A 227 3.28 19.51 -9.65
CA THR A 227 2.53 18.35 -10.16
C THR A 227 2.47 18.28 -11.68
N ARG A 228 2.82 19.38 -12.38
CA ARG A 228 2.75 19.52 -13.85
C ARG A 228 3.46 18.42 -14.65
N GLN A 229 4.63 17.98 -14.24
CA GLN A 229 5.45 17.03 -15.01
C GLN A 229 5.33 15.61 -14.46
N ASN A 230 5.12 14.65 -15.35
CA ASN A 230 5.22 13.23 -15.02
C ASN A 230 6.69 12.79 -14.99
N LYS A 231 6.97 11.77 -14.19
CA LYS A 231 8.25 11.05 -14.16
C LYS A 231 8.07 9.67 -14.77
N GLU A 232 9.16 9.12 -15.29
CA GLU A 232 9.25 7.70 -15.64
C GLU A 232 9.03 6.83 -14.39
N GLY A 233 8.34 5.70 -14.55
CA GLY A 233 8.00 4.83 -13.44
C GLY A 233 9.18 4.02 -12.94
N SER A 234 9.35 3.89 -11.63
CA SER A 234 10.49 3.17 -11.05
C SER A 234 10.53 1.67 -11.37
N THR A 235 9.41 1.09 -11.80
CA THR A 235 9.31 -0.30 -12.27
C THR A 235 9.43 -0.46 -13.79
N GLU A 236 9.42 0.64 -14.54
CA GLU A 236 9.58 0.66 -16.00
C GLU A 236 11.04 0.84 -16.43
N VAL A 237 11.85 1.49 -15.61
CA VAL A 237 13.31 1.59 -15.82
C VAL A 237 13.91 0.20 -15.62
N ALA A 238 14.58 -0.32 -16.66
CA ALA A 238 15.37 -1.54 -16.54
C ALA A 238 16.49 -1.30 -15.51
N VAL A 239 16.52 -2.12 -14.45
CA VAL A 239 17.69 -2.24 -13.58
C VAL A 239 18.73 -3.10 -14.28
#